data_AF-A0A7J9XWF0-F1
#
_entry.id   AF-A0A7J9XWF0-F1
#
_cell.length_a   1.000
_cell.length_b   1.000
_cell.length_c   1.000
_cell.angle_alpha   90.00
_cell.angle_beta   90.00
_cell.angle_gamma   90.00
#
_symmetry.space_group_name_H-M   'P 1'
#
loop_
_entity.id
_entity.type
_entity.pdbx_description
1 polymer ?
#
loop_
_entity_poly.entity_id
_entity_poly.type
_entity_poly.pdbx_seq_one_letter_code
_entity_poly.pdbx_strand_id
1 'polypeptide(L)'
;LVDVRTDEPERRFRAGTVLCAGPAAADTLTVAGSWPHGARMRVRFEGVADRTAADGLRGAELTVESDELPRSGDPDDFHDAELIGLTAVTLAGAELGVVTDVLHPAQDVLVVARADGAGEALVPFVAALVPRVDLAAGRLVVDAPPGLLDTEEG
;
A
#
# COMPACT_ATOMS: atom_id res chain seq x y z
N LEU A 1 20.50 14.05 -2.42
CA LEU A 1 19.06 14.38 -2.61
C LEU A 1 18.41 13.12 -3.12
N VAL A 2 17.22 12.81 -2.61
CA VAL A 2 16.45 11.62 -2.96
C VAL A 2 15.24 12.08 -3.78
N ASP A 3 15.04 11.47 -4.94
CA ASP A 3 13.81 11.63 -5.72
C ASP A 3 12.73 10.73 -5.08
N VAL A 4 11.62 11.33 -4.67
CA VAL A 4 10.57 10.65 -3.92
C VAL A 4 9.59 9.98 -4.89
N ARG A 5 9.35 8.68 -4.70
CA ARG A 5 8.35 7.89 -5.43
C ARG A 5 7.24 7.33 -4.55
N THR A 6 7.13 7.89 -3.35
CA THR A 6 6.12 7.49 -2.37
C THR A 6 5.22 8.66 -2.02
N ASP A 7 3.98 8.31 -1.74
CA ASP A 7 2.87 9.09 -1.20
C ASP A 7 3.08 9.60 0.26
N GLU A 8 3.84 8.90 1.11
CA GLU A 8 4.06 9.29 2.52
C GLU A 8 5.54 9.61 2.86
N PRO A 9 6.22 10.52 2.14
CA PRO A 9 7.66 10.74 2.28
C PRO A 9 8.11 11.12 3.70
N GLU A 10 7.34 11.95 4.40
CA GLU A 10 7.67 12.41 5.75
C GLU A 10 7.72 11.26 6.75
N ARG A 11 6.89 10.23 6.53
CA ARG A 11 6.88 9.01 7.33
C ARG A 11 8.02 8.07 6.92
N ARG A 12 8.22 7.83 5.61
CA ARG A 12 9.28 6.91 5.11
C ARG A 12 10.69 7.38 5.44
N PHE A 13 10.91 8.67 5.57
CA PHE A 13 12.23 9.23 5.87
C PHE A 13 12.29 9.85 7.26
N ARG A 14 11.47 9.38 8.19
CA ARG A 14 11.56 9.78 9.60
C ARG A 14 12.88 9.32 10.19
N ALA A 15 13.42 10.09 11.14
CA ALA A 15 14.61 9.67 11.88
C ALA A 15 14.36 8.30 12.57
N GLY A 16 15.32 7.39 12.43
CA GLY A 16 15.25 6.01 12.91
C GLY A 16 14.73 4.99 11.90
N THR A 17 14.16 5.41 10.76
CA THR A 17 13.74 4.45 9.71
C THR A 17 14.97 3.81 9.07
N VAL A 18 14.93 2.49 8.89
CA VAL A 18 15.95 1.73 8.17
C VAL A 18 15.51 1.59 6.72
N LEU A 19 16.39 1.92 5.79
CA LEU A 19 16.15 1.79 4.35
C LEU A 19 17.20 0.86 3.74
N CYS A 20 16.78 -0.02 2.85
CA CYS A 20 17.69 -0.85 2.06
C CYS A 20 18.25 -0.03 0.89
N ALA A 21 19.57 -0.05 0.70
CA ALA A 21 20.25 0.65 -0.38
C ALA A 21 20.77 -0.35 -1.43
N GLY A 22 20.26 -0.24 -2.65
CA GLY A 22 20.75 -0.99 -3.81
C GLY A 22 20.04 -2.32 -4.09
N PRO A 23 20.40 -2.99 -5.20
CA PRO A 23 19.65 -4.13 -5.76
C PRO A 23 19.76 -5.43 -4.94
N ALA A 24 20.61 -5.46 -3.91
CA ALA A 24 20.91 -6.67 -3.15
C ALA A 24 20.41 -6.65 -1.70
N ALA A 25 19.68 -5.62 -1.27
CA ALA A 25 19.12 -5.47 0.10
C ALA A 25 20.13 -5.66 1.27
N ALA A 26 21.43 -5.80 0.99
CA ALA A 26 22.44 -6.16 1.97
C ALA A 26 23.01 -4.95 2.73
N ASP A 27 22.87 -3.75 2.18
CA ASP A 27 23.33 -2.52 2.79
C ASP A 27 22.13 -1.72 3.31
N THR A 28 21.94 -1.73 4.63
CA THR A 28 20.89 -0.96 5.32
C THR A 28 21.42 0.40 5.78
N LEU A 29 20.61 1.45 5.57
CA LEU A 29 20.90 2.81 5.98
C LEU A 29 19.83 3.32 6.95
N THR A 30 20.24 3.69 8.15
CA THR A 30 19.34 4.32 9.13
C THR A 30 19.24 5.81 8.86
N VAL A 31 18.03 6.35 8.74
CA VAL A 31 17.80 7.79 8.56
C VAL A 31 18.11 8.52 9.87
N ALA A 32 19.09 9.42 9.85
CA ALA A 32 19.41 10.33 10.94
C ALA A 32 18.52 11.59 10.94
N GLY A 33 18.00 11.96 9.77
CA GLY A 33 17.07 13.09 9.63
C GLY A 33 16.76 13.41 8.17
N SER A 34 15.59 13.96 7.92
CA SER A 34 15.16 14.34 6.59
C SER A 34 14.54 15.73 6.57
N TRP A 35 14.66 16.39 5.42
CA TRP A 35 14.07 17.71 5.19
C TRP A 35 13.53 17.80 3.75
N PRO A 36 12.31 18.33 3.56
CA PRO A 36 11.80 18.59 2.22
C PRO A 36 12.65 19.63 1.49
N HIS A 37 12.84 19.43 0.18
CA HIS A 37 13.58 20.32 -0.69
C HIS A 37 12.95 20.35 -2.10
N GLY A 38 11.81 21.03 -2.21
CA GLY A 38 10.98 21.01 -3.42
C GLY A 38 10.35 19.63 -3.62
N ALA A 39 10.36 19.12 -4.85
CA ALA A 39 9.88 17.76 -5.18
C ALA A 39 10.85 16.63 -4.76
N ARG A 40 11.94 16.97 -4.06
CA ARG A 40 12.98 16.05 -3.61
C ARG A 40 13.14 16.14 -2.11
N MET A 41 13.76 15.13 -1.53
CA MET A 41 14.08 15.14 -0.12
C MET A 41 15.59 15.16 0.13
N ARG A 42 16.02 15.95 1.10
CA ARG A 42 17.36 15.87 1.66
C ARG A 42 17.32 14.91 2.83
N VAL A 43 17.95 13.75 2.68
CA VAL A 43 18.04 12.72 3.72
C VAL A 43 19.47 12.65 4.21
N ARG A 44 19.65 12.57 5.52
CA ARG A 44 20.92 12.29 6.19
C ARG A 44 20.81 10.90 6.81
N PHE A 45 21.84 10.09 6.62
CA PHE A 45 21.93 8.74 7.20
C PHE A 45 22.92 8.71 8.36
N GLU A 46 22.71 7.81 9.30
CA GLU A 46 23.70 7.46 10.32
C GLU A 46 24.91 6.81 9.66
N GLY A 47 26.12 7.09 10.15
CA GLY A 47 27.37 6.55 9.59
C GLY A 47 27.83 7.17 8.26
N VAL A 48 26.97 7.90 7.54
CA VAL A 48 27.32 8.60 6.28
C VAL A 48 27.67 10.07 6.58
N ALA A 49 28.87 10.30 7.09
CA ALA A 49 29.34 11.64 7.48
C ALA A 49 30.19 12.36 6.40
N ASP A 50 30.72 11.60 5.44
CA ASP A 50 31.74 12.10 4.50
C ASP A 50 31.24 12.10 3.05
N ARG A 51 31.78 13.05 2.27
CA ARG A 51 31.45 13.21 0.84
C ARG A 51 31.67 11.94 0.02
N THR A 52 32.66 11.12 0.38
CA THR A 52 33.00 9.85 -0.28
C THR A 52 31.92 8.79 -0.07
N ALA A 53 31.39 8.66 1.16
CA ALA A 53 30.31 7.72 1.47
C ALA A 53 28.99 8.15 0.80
N ALA A 54 28.73 9.46 0.74
CA ALA A 54 27.58 10.00 0.02
C ALA A 54 27.70 9.86 -1.52
N ASP A 55 28.92 9.82 -2.07
CA ASP A 55 29.18 9.57 -3.49
C ASP A 55 28.79 8.13 -3.87
N GLY A 56 29.11 7.16 -3.02
CA GLY A 56 28.79 5.74 -3.21
C GLY A 56 27.28 5.41 -3.22
N LEU A 57 26.46 6.33 -2.70
CA LEU A 57 25.00 6.20 -2.69
C LEU A 57 24.31 6.89 -3.87
N ARG A 58 25.07 7.57 -4.75
CA ARG A 58 24.46 8.21 -5.93
C ARG A 58 23.93 7.15 -6.88
N GLY A 59 22.63 7.24 -7.17
CA GLY A 59 21.94 6.31 -8.07
C GLY A 59 21.48 5.02 -7.38
N ALA A 60 21.70 4.87 -6.07
CA ALA A 60 21.13 3.77 -5.31
C ALA A 60 19.61 3.96 -5.18
N GLU A 61 18.85 2.90 -5.44
CA GLU A 61 17.44 2.83 -5.07
C GLU A 61 17.33 2.55 -3.58
N LEU A 62 16.49 3.34 -2.90
CA LEU A 62 16.22 3.19 -1.48
C LEU A 62 14.84 2.55 -1.34
N THR A 63 14.80 1.33 -0.82
CA THR A 63 13.56 0.59 -0.59
C THR A 63 13.34 0.39 0.91
N VAL A 64 12.10 0.14 1.29
CA VAL A 64 11.71 -0.31 2.63
C VAL A 64 11.15 -1.71 2.47
N GLU A 65 11.53 -2.64 3.34
CA GLU A 65 10.89 -3.95 3.35
C GLU A 65 9.43 -3.77 3.80
N SER A 66 8.47 -4.29 3.02
CA SER A 66 7.04 -4.09 3.27
C SER A 66 6.58 -4.57 4.66
N ASP A 67 7.34 -5.46 5.31
CA ASP A 67 7.05 -5.98 6.65
C ASP A 67 7.39 -4.98 7.77
N GLU A 68 8.16 -3.91 7.47
CA GLU A 68 8.47 -2.82 8.41
C GLU A 68 7.54 -1.60 8.27
N LEU A 69 6.47 -1.68 7.47
CA LEU A 69 5.43 -0.65 7.46
C LEU A 69 4.66 -0.74 8.79
N PRO A 70 4.80 0.23 9.73
CA PRO A 70 3.93 0.24 10.89
C PRO A 70 2.51 0.46 10.36
N ARG A 71 1.59 -0.51 10.58
CA ARG A 71 0.16 -0.29 10.27
C ARG A 71 -0.22 1.11 10.73
N SER A 72 -0.95 1.83 9.89
CA SER A 72 -1.53 3.10 10.32
C SER A 72 -2.21 2.88 11.67
N GLY A 73 -2.08 3.83 12.59
CA GLY A 73 -2.78 3.74 13.89
C GLY A 73 -4.30 3.76 13.73
N ASP A 74 -4.78 4.05 12.51
CA ASP A 74 -6.15 4.01 12.09
C ASP A 74 -6.51 2.60 11.56
N PRO A 75 -7.46 1.88 12.18
CA PRO A 75 -7.89 0.57 11.72
C PRO A 75 -8.61 0.58 10.37
N ASP A 76 -8.97 1.76 9.85
CA ASP A 76 -9.68 1.93 8.57
C ASP A 76 -8.75 2.37 7.43
N ASP A 77 -7.44 2.48 7.68
CA ASP A 77 -6.42 2.85 6.69
C ASP A 77 -5.66 1.61 6.22
N PHE A 78 -5.86 1.25 4.94
CA PHE A 78 -5.38 0.02 4.34
C PHE A 78 -4.45 0.31 3.16
N HIS A 79 -3.33 -0.39 3.07
CA HIS A 79 -2.47 -0.34 1.88
C HIS A 79 -3.00 -1.26 0.78
N ASP A 80 -2.81 -0.90 -0.49
CA ASP A 80 -3.26 -1.71 -1.65
C ASP A 80 -2.74 -3.15 -1.58
N ALA A 81 -1.49 -3.33 -1.15
CA ALA A 81 -0.87 -4.65 -1.00
C ALA A 81 -1.54 -5.53 0.07
N GLU A 82 -2.24 -4.93 1.03
CA GLU A 82 -3.04 -5.64 2.04
C GLU A 82 -4.44 -5.99 1.50
N LEU A 83 -4.95 -5.22 0.54
CA LEU A 83 -6.28 -5.39 -0.05
C LEU A 83 -6.27 -6.36 -1.24
N ILE A 84 -5.23 -6.31 -2.08
CA ILE A 84 -5.09 -7.18 -3.25
C ILE A 84 -4.92 -8.63 -2.79
N GLY A 85 -5.73 -9.52 -3.37
CA GLY A 85 -5.80 -10.93 -2.99
C GLY A 85 -6.83 -11.26 -1.91
N LEU A 86 -7.47 -10.27 -1.28
CA LEU A 86 -8.58 -10.53 -0.37
C LEU A 86 -9.81 -11.07 -1.13
N THR A 87 -10.49 -12.04 -0.53
CA THR A 87 -11.78 -12.52 -1.02
C THR A 87 -12.88 -11.52 -0.67
N ALA A 88 -13.59 -11.02 -1.68
CA ALA A 88 -14.77 -10.20 -1.50
C ALA A 88 -15.99 -11.10 -1.29
N VAL A 89 -16.72 -10.89 -0.19
CA VAL A 89 -17.94 -11.66 0.14
C VAL A 89 -19.13 -10.76 0.41
N THR A 90 -20.35 -11.25 0.18
CA THR A 90 -21.58 -10.54 0.56
C THR A 90 -21.79 -10.54 2.07
N LEU A 91 -22.78 -9.77 2.56
CA LEU A 91 -23.26 -9.86 3.94
C LEU A 91 -23.71 -11.27 4.36
N ALA A 92 -24.17 -12.08 3.40
CA ALA A 92 -24.57 -13.47 3.62
C ALA A 92 -23.37 -14.45 3.60
N GLY A 93 -22.17 -13.97 3.28
CA GLY A 93 -20.96 -14.77 3.17
C GLY A 93 -20.76 -15.46 1.81
N ALA A 94 -21.58 -15.15 0.81
CA ALA A 94 -21.40 -15.66 -0.55
C ALA A 94 -20.18 -14.99 -1.19
N GLU A 95 -19.35 -15.77 -1.88
CA GLU A 95 -18.16 -15.25 -2.56
C GLU A 95 -18.54 -14.47 -3.81
N LEU A 96 -18.10 -13.21 -3.88
CA LEU A 96 -18.25 -12.36 -5.05
C LEU A 96 -17.04 -12.50 -5.98
N GLY A 97 -15.85 -12.70 -5.41
CA GLY A 97 -14.61 -12.77 -6.16
C GLY A 97 -13.39 -12.39 -5.33
N VAL A 98 -12.33 -11.99 -6.01
CA VAL A 98 -11.04 -11.61 -5.40
C VAL A 98 -10.63 -10.22 -5.86
N VAL A 99 -10.10 -9.42 -4.94
CA VAL A 99 -9.54 -8.10 -5.28
C VAL A 99 -8.26 -8.28 -6.10
N THR A 100 -8.20 -7.71 -7.30
CA THR A 100 -7.05 -7.80 -8.20
C THR A 100 -6.26 -6.51 -8.32
N ASP A 101 -6.89 -5.36 -8.07
CA ASP A 101 -6.26 -4.04 -8.17
C ASP A 101 -7.02 -3.01 -7.32
N VAL A 102 -6.38 -1.86 -7.05
CA VAL A 102 -6.97 -0.70 -6.40
C VAL A 102 -6.71 0.53 -7.27
N LEU A 103 -7.79 1.21 -7.69
CA LEU A 103 -7.72 2.43 -8.48
C LEU A 103 -7.88 3.64 -7.56
N HIS A 104 -7.06 4.67 -7.78
CA HIS A 104 -7.10 5.95 -7.02
C HIS A 104 -7.59 7.14 -7.86
N PRO A 105 -8.88 7.18 -8.30
CA PRO A 105 -9.48 8.40 -8.85
C PRO A 105 -9.81 9.37 -7.69
N ALA A 106 -10.92 10.11 -7.75
CA ALA A 106 -11.30 11.01 -6.66
C ALA A 106 -11.64 10.29 -5.33
N GLN A 107 -11.96 9.00 -5.41
CA GLN A 107 -12.24 8.11 -4.30
C GLN A 107 -11.76 6.71 -4.69
N ASP A 108 -11.15 5.97 -3.78
CA ASP A 108 -10.60 4.65 -4.08
C ASP A 108 -11.68 3.66 -4.55
N VAL A 109 -11.30 2.81 -5.50
CA VAL A 109 -12.16 1.80 -6.12
C VAL A 109 -11.42 0.47 -6.18
N LEU A 110 -11.99 -0.57 -5.57
CA LEU A 110 -11.50 -1.94 -5.69
C LEU A 110 -11.90 -2.52 -7.04
N VAL A 111 -10.96 -3.18 -7.70
CA VAL A 111 -11.23 -4.05 -8.85
C VAL A 111 -11.37 -5.47 -8.34
N VAL A 112 -12.55 -6.05 -8.50
CA VAL A 112 -12.87 -7.40 -8.03
C VAL A 112 -13.08 -8.31 -9.23
N ALA A 113 -12.16 -9.26 -9.44
CA ALA A 113 -12.36 -10.34 -10.40
C ALA A 113 -13.45 -11.28 -9.89
N ARG A 114 -14.56 -11.36 -10.62
CA ARG A 114 -15.77 -12.04 -10.17
C ARG A 114 -15.61 -13.56 -10.20
N ALA A 115 -16.09 -14.23 -9.14
CA ALA A 115 -16.04 -15.68 -9.01
C ALA A 115 -16.87 -16.42 -10.08
N ASP A 116 -17.93 -15.78 -10.61
CA ASP A 116 -18.77 -16.31 -11.70
C ASP A 116 -18.12 -16.19 -13.09
N GLY A 117 -16.94 -15.58 -13.20
CA GLY A 117 -16.25 -15.38 -14.47
C GLY A 117 -16.85 -14.30 -15.36
N ALA A 118 -17.81 -13.49 -14.87
CA ALA A 118 -18.42 -12.40 -15.63
C ALA A 118 -17.48 -11.18 -15.83
N GLY A 119 -16.20 -11.30 -15.48
CA GLY A 119 -15.18 -10.28 -15.64
C GLY A 119 -14.83 -9.61 -14.31
N GLU A 120 -14.58 -8.29 -14.36
CA GLU A 120 -14.21 -7.48 -13.22
C GLU A 120 -15.37 -6.56 -12.81
N ALA A 121 -15.52 -6.34 -11.50
CA ALA A 121 -16.45 -5.38 -10.94
C ALA A 121 -15.70 -4.27 -10.20
N LEU A 122 -16.24 -3.05 -10.27
CA LEU A 122 -15.67 -1.87 -9.62
C LEU A 122 -16.48 -1.55 -8.36
N VAL A 123 -15.84 -1.67 -7.20
CA VAL A 123 -16.47 -1.44 -5.90
C VAL A 123 -15.83 -0.21 -5.24
N PRO A 124 -16.56 0.91 -5.10
CA PRO A 124 -16.02 2.05 -4.36
C PRO A 124 -15.65 1.66 -2.92
N PHE A 125 -14.41 1.93 -2.51
CA PHE A 125 -13.88 1.55 -1.21
C PHE A 125 -14.28 2.56 -0.14
N VAL A 126 -15.53 2.47 0.29
CA VAL A 126 -16.11 3.32 1.34
C VAL A 126 -16.84 2.46 2.35
N ALA A 127 -16.86 2.86 3.62
CA ALA A 127 -17.51 2.11 4.70
C ALA A 127 -19.01 1.79 4.43
N ALA A 128 -19.68 2.57 3.59
CA ALA A 128 -21.06 2.31 3.18
C ALA A 128 -21.21 1.07 2.27
N LEU A 129 -20.18 0.73 1.50
CA LEU A 129 -20.17 -0.42 0.58
C LEU A 129 -19.24 -1.53 1.06
N VAL A 130 -18.16 -1.19 1.76
CA VAL A 130 -17.19 -2.14 2.32
C VAL A 130 -17.13 -1.92 3.84
N PRO A 131 -18.17 -2.34 4.59
CA PRO A 131 -18.27 -2.05 6.02
C PRO A 131 -17.26 -2.82 6.88
N ARG A 132 -16.59 -3.85 6.33
CA ARG A 132 -15.63 -4.68 7.08
C ARG A 132 -14.51 -5.20 6.18
N VAL A 133 -13.28 -5.10 6.69
CA VAL A 133 -12.08 -5.72 6.13
C VAL A 133 -11.44 -6.56 7.24
N ASP A 134 -11.14 -7.82 6.93
CA ASP A 134 -10.51 -8.77 7.85
C ASP A 134 -9.25 -9.32 7.19
N LEU A 135 -8.14 -8.62 7.41
CA LEU A 135 -6.82 -8.99 6.87
C LEU A 135 -6.32 -10.34 7.40
N ALA A 136 -6.69 -10.69 8.63
CA ALA A 136 -6.29 -11.97 9.23
C ALA A 136 -7.01 -13.16 8.61
N ALA A 137 -8.29 -12.97 8.25
CA ALA A 137 -9.08 -13.96 7.53
C ALA A 137 -8.90 -13.90 6.01
N GLY A 138 -8.21 -12.89 5.48
CA GLY A 138 -7.98 -12.72 4.04
C GLY A 138 -9.24 -12.34 3.26
N ARG A 139 -10.17 -11.58 3.85
CA ARG A 139 -11.46 -11.25 3.21
C ARG A 139 -11.98 -9.87 3.56
N LEU A 140 -12.86 -9.34 2.71
CA LEU A 140 -13.65 -8.13 2.96
C LEU A 140 -15.13 -8.38 2.68
N VAL A 141 -16.00 -7.64 3.37
CA VAL A 141 -17.46 -7.74 3.20
C VAL A 141 -17.92 -6.59 2.34
N VAL A 142 -18.64 -6.89 1.26
CA VAL A 142 -19.28 -5.93 0.39
C VAL A 142 -20.79 -5.93 0.62
N ASP A 143 -21.32 -4.77 0.99
CA ASP A 143 -22.75 -4.47 1.11
C ASP A 143 -23.16 -3.55 -0.05
N ALA A 144 -23.18 -4.11 -1.25
CA ALA A 144 -23.61 -3.42 -2.45
C ALA A 144 -25.12 -3.59 -2.67
N PRO A 145 -25.82 -2.57 -3.19
CA PRO A 145 -27.20 -2.74 -3.62
C PRO A 145 -27.30 -3.83 -4.72
N PRO A 146 -28.42 -4.56 -4.77
CA PRO A 146 -28.66 -5.56 -5.81
C PRO A 146 -28.50 -4.93 -7.20
N GLY A 147 -27.85 -5.66 -8.10
CA GLY A 147 -27.55 -5.25 -9.46
C GLY A 147 -26.15 -4.66 -9.67
N LEU A 148 -25.43 -4.29 -8.60
CA LEU A 148 -24.05 -3.79 -8.73
C LEU A 148 -23.03 -4.92 -8.85
N LEU A 149 -23.29 -6.05 -8.17
CA LEU A 149 -22.37 -7.18 -8.06
C LEU A 149 -23.05 -8.54 -8.23
N ASP A 150 -24.32 -8.58 -8.66
CA ASP A 150 -25.15 -9.80 -8.62
C ASP A 150 -24.44 -11.00 -9.24
N THR A 151 -24.05 -11.93 -8.38
CA THR A 151 -23.86 -13.34 -8.73
C THR A 151 -25.28 -13.90 -8.77
N GLU A 152 -25.82 -14.19 -9.95
CA GLU A 152 -27.18 -14.70 -10.06
C GLU A 152 -27.29 -16.03 -9.29
N GLU A 153 -27.88 -15.99 -8.10
CA GLU A 153 -28.37 -17.18 -7.40
C GLU A 153 -29.57 -17.69 -8.21
N GLY A 154 -29.42 -18.86 -8.83
CA GLY A 154 -30.49 -19.57 -9.52
C GLY A 154 -31.55 -20.15 -8.59
#